data_AF-A0A421AYE8-F1
#
_entry.id   AF-A0A421AYE8-F1
#
_cell.length_a   1.000
_cell.length_b   1.000
_cell.length_c   1.000
_cell.angle_alpha   90.00
_cell.angle_beta   90.00
_cell.angle_gamma   90.00
#
_symmetry.space_group_name_H-M   'P 1'
#
loop_
_entity.id
_entity.type
_entity.pdbx_description
1 polymer ?
#
loop_
_entity_poly.entity_id
_entity_poly.type
_entity_poly.pdbx_seq_one_letter_code
_entity_poly.pdbx_strand_id
1 'polypeptide(L)'
;MTTSPEYVPSPRKRGTRARDRRSALIVILGGLIGTVLLALSLTGTLSAFTAAITNTTDTVSTGSLVMQETDGTNTCTSSSSSTNSVNCATINKYTGNTLMPGGSATKTVTLSNQGSITPATFTLTPATCSQSGSVSGITPASDFCTQVTLKIYAAATATGPTSYNGTLTAFTTPLSLTALAPAASQAYTFVVSLPAGLGNSYMGLTASQQLTWTFSS
;
A
#
# COMPACT_ATOMS: atom_id res chain seq x y z
N MET A 1 15.31 -48.22 -119.40
CA MET A 1 14.22 -48.17 -118.40
C MET A 1 14.85 -47.91 -117.03
N THR A 2 14.14 -47.21 -116.11
CA THR A 2 14.21 -47.32 -114.62
C THR A 2 15.59 -47.47 -113.93
N THR A 3 16.06 -46.65 -112.98
CA THR A 3 15.55 -45.49 -112.18
C THR A 3 16.76 -44.54 -111.88
N SER A 4 16.83 -43.55 -110.96
CA SER A 4 15.92 -42.93 -109.97
C SER A 4 16.41 -41.50 -109.60
N PRO A 5 15.59 -40.61 -109.00
CA PRO A 5 16.04 -39.29 -108.52
C PRO A 5 16.03 -39.15 -106.97
N GLU A 6 17.01 -38.45 -106.36
CA GLU A 6 16.89 -38.05 -104.94
C GLU A 6 17.59 -36.72 -104.55
N TYR A 7 16.74 -35.74 -104.21
CA TYR A 7 16.82 -34.68 -103.16
C TYR A 7 18.17 -34.16 -102.60
N VAL A 8 18.42 -32.84 -102.77
CA VAL A 8 18.98 -31.94 -101.71
C VAL A 8 18.38 -30.52 -101.84
N PRO A 9 17.80 -29.90 -100.79
CA PRO A 9 17.18 -28.57 -100.90
C PRO A 9 17.93 -27.40 -100.22
N SER A 10 17.80 -26.23 -100.86
CA SER A 10 17.75 -24.88 -100.27
C SER A 10 19.05 -24.21 -99.73
N PRO A 11 19.24 -22.89 -99.96
CA PRO A 11 20.41 -22.14 -99.51
C PRO A 11 20.14 -21.24 -98.29
N ARG A 12 21.20 -20.80 -97.60
CA ARG A 12 21.19 -19.52 -96.84
C ARG A 12 22.40 -18.65 -97.17
N LYS A 13 22.12 -17.37 -97.44
CA LYS A 13 23.09 -16.35 -97.89
C LYS A 13 24.10 -16.01 -96.79
N ARG A 14 25.37 -15.76 -97.17
CA ARG A 14 26.35 -15.13 -96.27
C ARG A 14 25.96 -13.66 -96.00
N GLY A 15 25.53 -13.37 -94.77
CA GLY A 15 25.41 -12.01 -94.25
C GLY A 15 26.72 -11.52 -93.61
N THR A 16 27.04 -10.24 -93.78
CA THR A 16 28.33 -9.62 -93.42
C THR A 16 28.51 -9.39 -91.89
N ARG A 17 29.11 -10.37 -91.20
CA ARG A 17 29.41 -10.38 -89.74
C ARG A 17 30.33 -9.27 -89.17
N ALA A 18 30.58 -8.19 -89.90
CA ALA A 18 31.49 -7.12 -89.48
C ALA A 18 30.82 -6.02 -88.63
N ARG A 19 29.53 -5.74 -88.85
CA ARG A 19 28.84 -4.57 -88.27
C ARG A 19 28.27 -4.82 -86.87
N ASP A 20 28.08 -6.08 -86.46
CA ASP A 20 27.50 -6.42 -85.15
C ASP A 20 28.45 -6.19 -83.96
N ARG A 21 29.77 -6.38 -84.13
CA ARG A 21 30.71 -6.40 -83.00
C ARG A 21 30.78 -5.08 -82.22
N ARG A 22 30.66 -3.93 -82.90
CA ARG A 22 30.64 -2.62 -82.22
C ARG A 22 29.32 -2.39 -81.47
N SER A 23 28.19 -2.76 -82.08
CA SER A 23 26.87 -2.71 -81.46
C SER A 23 26.79 -3.61 -80.21
N ALA A 24 27.29 -4.84 -80.32
CA ALA A 24 27.33 -5.80 -79.21
C ALA A 24 28.17 -5.30 -78.03
N LEU A 25 29.34 -4.70 -78.28
CA LEU A 25 30.16 -4.09 -77.22
C LEU A 25 29.45 -2.96 -76.49
N ILE A 26 28.72 -2.09 -77.21
CA ILE A 26 27.92 -1.01 -76.60
C ILE A 26 26.78 -1.59 -75.74
N VAL A 27 26.07 -2.61 -76.25
CA VAL A 27 25.00 -3.29 -75.51
C VAL A 27 25.51 -3.99 -74.25
N ILE A 28 26.66 -4.67 -74.31
CA ILE A 28 27.28 -5.34 -73.15
C ILE A 28 27.72 -4.32 -72.10
N LEU A 29 28.34 -3.21 -72.51
CA LEU A 29 28.81 -2.18 -71.58
C LEU A 29 27.65 -1.44 -70.90
N GLY A 30 26.60 -1.11 -71.67
CA GLY A 30 25.37 -0.54 -71.13
C GLY A 30 24.62 -1.51 -70.22
N GLY A 31 24.60 -2.80 -70.56
CA GLY A 31 24.04 -3.86 -69.72
C GLY A 31 24.75 -3.99 -68.38
N LEU A 32 26.09 -3.99 -68.37
CA LEU A 32 26.88 -4.03 -67.14
C LEU A 32 26.58 -2.84 -66.22
N ILE A 33 26.63 -1.61 -66.74
CA ILE A 33 26.30 -0.40 -65.98
C ILE A 33 24.87 -0.46 -65.45
N GLY A 34 23.91 -0.91 -66.29
CA GLY A 34 22.52 -1.14 -65.89
C GLY A 34 22.40 -2.14 -64.73
N THR A 35 23.07 -3.29 -64.81
CA THR A 35 23.02 -4.30 -63.74
C THR A 35 23.69 -3.86 -62.44
N VAL A 36 24.77 -3.06 -62.51
CA VAL A 36 25.41 -2.48 -61.31
C VAL A 36 24.49 -1.45 -60.66
N LEU A 37 23.85 -0.58 -61.44
CA LEU A 37 22.85 0.37 -60.91
C LEU A 37 21.61 -0.36 -60.35
N LEU A 38 21.17 -1.45 -60.98
CA LEU A 38 20.08 -2.27 -60.46
C LEU A 38 20.46 -2.96 -59.14
N ALA A 39 21.67 -3.52 -59.05
CA ALA A 39 22.19 -4.11 -57.81
C ALA A 39 22.31 -3.07 -56.69
N LEU A 40 22.80 -1.86 -56.98
CA LEU A 40 22.83 -0.76 -56.01
C LEU A 40 21.41 -0.35 -55.57
N SER A 41 20.43 -0.33 -56.50
CA SER A 41 19.04 -0.05 -56.16
C SER A 41 18.39 -1.14 -55.27
N LEU A 42 18.89 -2.36 -55.31
CA LEU A 42 18.47 -3.49 -54.46
C LEU A 42 19.23 -3.55 -53.12
N THR A 43 20.39 -2.90 -53.00
CA THR A 43 21.03 -2.66 -51.68
C THR A 43 20.38 -1.50 -50.91
N GLY A 44 19.53 -0.70 -51.56
CA GLY A 44 18.65 0.25 -50.90
C GLY A 44 17.53 -0.47 -50.15
N THR A 45 17.32 -0.09 -48.88
CA THR A 45 16.15 -0.49 -48.07
C THR A 45 16.06 -1.97 -47.65
N LEU A 46 17.12 -2.49 -47.00
CA LEU A 46 16.88 -3.19 -45.72
C LEU A 46 16.42 -2.17 -44.65
N SER A 47 15.32 -1.48 -44.94
CA SER A 47 14.65 -0.56 -44.03
C SER A 47 13.81 -1.39 -43.07
N ALA A 48 14.49 -2.02 -42.12
CA ALA A 48 13.86 -2.40 -40.87
C ALA A 48 13.38 -1.11 -40.19
N PHE A 49 12.12 -0.73 -40.44
CA PHE A 49 11.48 0.44 -39.82
C PHE A 49 11.20 0.14 -38.34
N THR A 50 12.25 0.04 -37.53
CA THR A 50 12.19 -0.29 -36.11
C THR A 50 11.73 0.91 -35.30
N ALA A 51 10.41 1.08 -35.17
CA ALA A 51 9.85 1.94 -34.14
C ALA A 51 10.00 1.25 -32.77
N ALA A 52 10.51 1.99 -31.78
CA ALA A 52 10.65 1.54 -30.40
C ALA A 52 10.21 2.66 -29.45
N ILE A 53 9.61 2.28 -28.32
CA ILE A 53 9.22 3.18 -27.24
C ILE A 53 9.84 2.64 -25.96
N THR A 54 10.61 3.47 -25.27
CA THR A 54 11.29 3.11 -24.01
C THR A 54 10.72 3.96 -22.89
N ASN A 55 9.97 3.34 -21.98
CA ASN A 55 9.44 4.02 -20.80
C ASN A 55 10.52 4.11 -19.72
N THR A 56 11.31 5.18 -19.71
CA THR A 56 12.38 5.39 -18.71
C THR A 56 11.87 5.73 -17.31
N THR A 57 10.54 5.75 -17.11
CA THR A 57 9.85 6.20 -15.90
C THR A 57 9.07 5.07 -15.21
N ASP A 58 9.02 3.87 -15.81
CA ASP A 58 8.27 2.73 -15.29
C ASP A 58 8.89 2.27 -13.96
N THR A 59 8.21 2.62 -12.86
CA THR A 59 8.67 2.45 -11.49
C THR A 59 7.52 1.94 -10.62
N VAL A 60 7.85 1.12 -9.62
CA VAL A 60 6.89 0.59 -8.64
C VAL A 60 7.46 0.72 -7.24
N SER A 61 6.64 1.22 -6.32
CA SER A 61 7.03 1.52 -4.94
C SER A 61 5.95 1.04 -3.98
N THR A 62 6.35 0.40 -2.88
CA THR A 62 5.45 0.09 -1.76
C THR A 62 5.28 1.34 -0.88
N GLY A 63 4.03 1.69 -0.56
CA GLY A 63 3.76 2.65 0.51
C GLY A 63 3.85 2.02 1.91
N SER A 64 3.63 2.83 2.94
CA SER A 64 3.73 2.41 4.35
C SER A 64 2.50 2.80 5.18
N LEU A 65 2.21 1.99 6.19
CA LEU A 65 1.32 2.33 7.30
C LEU A 65 2.18 2.45 8.56
N VAL A 66 2.27 3.64 9.13
CA VAL A 66 3.00 3.88 10.38
C VAL A 66 2.10 4.69 11.32
N MET A 67 1.80 4.12 12.47
CA MET A 67 0.98 4.78 13.49
C MET A 67 1.88 5.36 14.57
N GLN A 68 1.56 6.57 15.03
CA GLN A 68 2.19 7.17 16.19
C GLN A 68 1.12 7.63 17.18
N GLU A 69 1.32 7.28 18.46
CA GLU A 69 0.54 7.75 19.60
C GLU A 69 1.40 8.68 20.47
N THR A 70 0.83 9.78 20.93
CA THR A 70 1.46 10.65 21.95
C THR A 70 0.44 11.15 22.96
N ASP A 71 0.87 11.42 24.19
CA ASP A 71 0.09 12.13 25.21
C ASP A 71 0.61 13.57 25.47
N GLY A 72 1.46 14.08 24.58
CA GLY A 72 2.15 15.37 24.72
C GLY A 72 3.45 15.32 25.53
N THR A 73 3.75 14.21 26.22
CA THR A 73 5.01 14.00 26.96
C THR A 73 5.74 12.74 26.46
N ASN A 74 5.00 11.65 26.36
CA ASN A 74 5.43 10.36 25.83
C ASN A 74 5.04 10.25 24.36
N THR A 75 5.84 9.54 23.57
CA THR A 75 5.53 9.21 22.18
C THR A 75 5.88 7.75 21.90
N CYS A 76 5.00 7.04 21.21
CA CYS A 76 5.11 5.64 20.85
C CYS A 76 4.81 5.49 19.35
N THR A 77 5.67 4.83 18.59
CA THR A 77 5.54 4.71 17.12
C THR A 77 5.65 3.26 16.69
N SER A 78 4.73 2.79 15.85
CA SER A 78 4.62 1.36 15.47
C SER A 78 5.90 0.79 14.86
N SER A 79 6.58 1.58 14.02
CA SER A 79 7.84 1.25 13.36
C SER A 79 9.08 1.24 14.28
N SER A 80 8.93 1.49 15.58
CA SER A 80 9.97 1.18 16.59
C SER A 80 10.18 -0.33 16.81
N SER A 81 9.36 -1.16 16.15
CA SER A 81 9.45 -2.61 16.11
C SER A 81 9.59 -3.10 14.66
N SER A 82 10.28 -4.23 14.45
CA SER A 82 10.40 -4.87 13.13
C SER A 82 9.09 -5.46 12.60
N THR A 83 8.10 -5.66 13.47
CA THR A 83 6.75 -6.16 13.14
C THR A 83 5.71 -5.05 12.97
N ASN A 84 6.11 -3.78 13.07
CA ASN A 84 5.22 -2.61 13.03
C ASN A 84 4.10 -2.65 14.10
N SER A 85 4.36 -3.25 15.27
CA SER A 85 3.45 -3.38 16.40
C SER A 85 4.21 -3.28 17.73
N VAL A 86 3.80 -2.34 18.60
CA VAL A 86 4.55 -1.93 19.81
C VAL A 86 3.63 -1.83 21.02
N ASN A 87 4.13 -2.22 22.20
CA ASN A 87 3.40 -2.09 23.46
C ASN A 87 3.71 -0.76 24.15
N CYS A 88 2.81 0.23 24.01
CA CYS A 88 2.99 1.61 24.52
C CYS A 88 2.76 1.74 26.04
N ALA A 89 3.55 1.04 26.85
CA ALA A 89 3.37 0.91 28.30
C ALA A 89 3.42 2.23 29.10
N THR A 90 4.05 3.29 28.57
CA THR A 90 4.15 4.60 29.23
C THR A 90 2.88 5.45 29.11
N ILE A 91 2.04 5.20 28.10
CA ILE A 91 0.84 6.00 27.83
C ILE A 91 -0.39 5.30 28.43
N ASN A 92 -0.69 5.60 29.70
CA ASN A 92 -1.86 5.07 30.41
C ASN A 92 -3.13 5.92 30.10
N LYS A 93 -4.11 5.30 29.43
CA LYS A 93 -5.37 5.94 28.98
C LYS A 93 -6.36 6.12 30.13
N TYR A 94 -6.26 5.30 31.18
CA TYR A 94 -7.05 5.40 32.39
C TYR A 94 -6.35 6.26 33.46
N THR A 95 -5.38 7.07 33.04
CA THR A 95 -4.51 7.99 33.83
C THR A 95 -3.59 7.34 34.87
N GLY A 96 -3.90 6.16 35.38
CA GLY A 96 -3.13 5.52 36.47
C GLY A 96 -3.37 6.15 37.86
N ASN A 97 -4.34 7.06 37.97
CA ASN A 97 -4.70 7.69 39.24
C ASN A 97 -5.63 6.81 40.07
N THR A 98 -5.46 6.83 41.39
CA THR A 98 -6.46 6.30 42.34
C THR A 98 -7.69 7.21 42.34
N LEU A 99 -8.84 6.68 41.89
CA LEU A 99 -10.12 7.39 41.96
C LEU A 99 -10.82 7.09 43.30
N MET A 100 -11.42 8.12 43.89
CA MET A 100 -12.43 7.96 44.93
C MET A 100 -13.81 7.65 44.29
N PRO A 101 -14.76 7.04 45.02
CA PRO A 101 -16.15 6.91 44.57
C PRO A 101 -16.73 8.28 44.16
N GLY A 102 -17.39 8.35 43.00
CA GLY A 102 -17.91 9.59 42.42
C GLY A 102 -16.85 10.44 41.69
N GLY A 103 -15.57 10.09 41.83
CA GLY A 103 -14.46 10.74 41.12
C GLY A 103 -14.37 10.34 39.65
N SER A 104 -13.68 11.17 38.87
CA SER A 104 -13.33 10.89 37.48
C SER A 104 -11.94 11.41 37.14
N ALA A 105 -11.32 10.86 36.10
CA ALA A 105 -10.07 11.33 35.55
C ALA A 105 -10.10 11.27 34.01
N THR A 106 -9.35 12.18 33.39
CA THR A 106 -9.36 12.42 31.94
C THR A 106 -7.94 12.29 31.39
N LYS A 107 -7.79 11.60 30.25
CA LYS A 107 -6.55 11.53 29.48
C LYS A 107 -6.85 11.84 28.01
N THR A 108 -6.11 12.75 27.40
CA THR A 108 -6.11 12.91 25.94
C THR A 108 -4.84 12.27 25.36
N VAL A 109 -4.99 11.57 24.24
CA VAL A 109 -3.88 11.11 23.39
C VAL A 109 -4.13 11.56 21.95
N THR A 110 -3.08 11.79 21.18
CA THR A 110 -3.17 12.08 19.75
C THR A 110 -2.60 10.92 18.97
N LEU A 111 -3.37 10.42 18.01
CA LEU A 111 -2.99 9.38 17.07
C LEU A 111 -2.72 10.03 15.71
N SER A 112 -1.62 9.67 15.05
CA SER A 112 -1.25 10.20 13.74
C SER A 112 -0.79 9.10 12.79
N ASN A 113 -1.03 9.30 11.49
CA ASN A 113 -0.50 8.44 10.43
C ASN A 113 0.78 9.05 9.86
N GLN A 114 1.91 8.50 10.27
CA GLN A 114 3.24 8.84 9.78
C GLN A 114 3.66 7.98 8.57
N GLY A 115 2.73 7.16 8.02
CA GLY A 115 2.90 6.40 6.79
C GLY A 115 2.51 7.18 5.53
N SER A 116 2.70 6.57 4.37
CA SER A 116 2.34 7.14 3.06
C SER A 116 1.02 6.61 2.47
N ILE A 117 0.33 5.70 3.16
CA ILE A 117 -0.98 5.15 2.76
C ILE A 117 -2.07 5.54 3.76
N THR A 118 -3.27 5.89 3.30
CA THR A 118 -4.48 5.93 4.14
C THR A 118 -4.95 4.49 4.39
N PRO A 119 -5.09 4.03 5.65
CA PRO A 119 -5.55 2.67 5.93
C PRO A 119 -7.03 2.49 5.53
N ALA A 120 -7.39 1.32 5.02
CA ALA A 120 -8.79 0.98 4.74
C ALA A 120 -9.64 0.86 6.02
N THR A 121 -9.04 0.46 7.13
CA THR A 121 -9.70 0.47 8.45
C THR A 121 -8.79 1.02 9.54
N PHE A 122 -9.35 1.84 10.43
CA PHE A 122 -8.77 2.18 11.73
C PHE A 122 -9.71 1.68 12.83
N THR A 123 -9.17 0.93 13.80
CA THR A 123 -9.95 0.41 14.93
C THR A 123 -9.24 0.60 16.27
N LEU A 124 -10.03 0.62 17.35
CA LEU A 124 -9.58 0.48 18.74
C LEU A 124 -10.20 -0.79 19.33
N THR A 125 -9.38 -1.81 19.54
CA THR A 125 -9.79 -3.11 20.06
C THR A 125 -9.49 -3.20 21.57
N PRO A 126 -10.50 -3.44 22.43
CA PRO A 126 -10.28 -3.73 23.83
C PRO A 126 -9.94 -5.21 24.08
N ALA A 127 -9.08 -5.46 25.07
CA ALA A 127 -8.96 -6.76 25.71
C ALA A 127 -10.03 -6.94 26.81
N THR A 128 -10.17 -8.15 27.35
CA THR A 128 -11.01 -8.39 28.54
C THR A 128 -10.52 -7.56 29.72
N CYS A 129 -11.43 -6.83 30.40
CA CYS A 129 -11.09 -6.16 31.65
C CYS A 129 -10.77 -7.19 32.74
N SER A 130 -9.69 -6.93 33.48
CA SER A 130 -9.21 -7.69 34.63
C SER A 130 -9.17 -6.78 35.85
N GLN A 131 -9.28 -7.35 37.05
CA GLN A 131 -9.15 -6.59 38.30
C GLN A 131 -8.17 -7.24 39.26
N SER A 132 -7.50 -6.41 40.07
CA SER A 132 -6.50 -6.83 41.06
C SER A 132 -6.46 -5.85 42.24
N GLY A 133 -5.64 -6.16 43.24
CA GLY A 133 -5.54 -5.39 44.49
C GLY A 133 -6.51 -5.86 45.57
N SER A 134 -6.25 -5.42 46.80
CA SER A 134 -7.08 -5.63 48.00
C SER A 134 -6.55 -4.77 49.15
N VAL A 135 -7.30 -4.68 50.25
CA VAL A 135 -6.84 -4.08 51.50
C VAL A 135 -6.97 -5.11 52.63
N SER A 136 -5.97 -5.18 53.50
CA SER A 136 -5.96 -6.13 54.62
C SER A 136 -7.18 -5.94 55.52
N GLY A 137 -7.85 -7.05 55.87
CA GLY A 137 -9.08 -7.05 56.66
C GLY A 137 -10.37 -6.74 55.88
N ILE A 138 -10.32 -6.51 54.56
CA ILE A 138 -11.48 -6.25 53.72
C ILE A 138 -11.60 -7.31 52.62
N THR A 139 -12.77 -7.94 52.49
CA THR A 139 -13.07 -8.82 51.36
C THR A 139 -13.26 -7.97 50.09
N PRO A 140 -12.45 -8.18 49.03
CA PRO A 140 -12.56 -7.41 47.80
C PRO A 140 -13.82 -7.77 47.01
N ALA A 141 -14.44 -6.77 46.38
CA ALA A 141 -15.50 -6.97 45.39
C ALA A 141 -14.94 -7.61 44.10
N SER A 142 -15.74 -8.44 43.42
CA SER A 142 -15.33 -9.23 42.25
C SER A 142 -15.71 -8.62 40.89
N ASP A 143 -16.39 -7.47 40.90
CA ASP A 143 -17.11 -6.89 39.77
C ASP A 143 -16.69 -5.45 39.45
N PHE A 144 -15.53 -4.98 39.94
CA PHE A 144 -15.04 -3.61 39.78
C PHE A 144 -14.95 -3.16 38.31
N CYS A 145 -14.59 -4.06 37.39
CA CYS A 145 -14.64 -3.81 35.94
C CYS A 145 -16.04 -3.43 35.41
N THR A 146 -17.13 -3.84 36.08
CA THR A 146 -18.50 -3.40 35.74
C THR A 146 -18.86 -2.05 36.37
N GLN A 147 -18.20 -1.66 37.47
CA GLN A 147 -18.42 -0.38 38.13
C GLN A 147 -17.67 0.76 37.43
N VAL A 148 -16.47 0.51 36.90
CA VAL A 148 -15.69 1.51 36.16
C VAL A 148 -16.38 1.85 34.84
N THR A 149 -16.83 3.11 34.73
CA THR A 149 -17.39 3.67 33.49
C THR A 149 -16.27 4.30 32.66
N LEU A 150 -16.28 4.03 31.36
CA LEU A 150 -15.39 4.57 30.34
C LEU A 150 -16.19 5.34 29.28
N LYS A 151 -15.75 6.56 28.98
CA LYS A 151 -16.19 7.34 27.82
C LYS A 151 -15.00 7.66 26.94
N ILE A 152 -15.18 7.57 25.63
CA ILE A 152 -14.18 7.92 24.61
C ILE A 152 -14.79 8.96 23.68
N TYR A 153 -14.07 10.05 23.44
CA TYR A 153 -14.44 11.14 22.54
C TYR A 153 -13.40 11.24 21.43
N ALA A 154 -13.82 11.31 20.16
CA ALA A 154 -12.95 11.61 19.02
C ALA A 154 -12.66 13.12 18.92
N ALA A 155 -12.16 13.70 20.00
CA ALA A 155 -11.84 15.12 20.15
C ALA A 155 -10.67 15.30 21.14
N ALA A 156 -10.12 16.50 21.23
CA ALA A 156 -9.11 16.87 22.22
C ALA A 156 -9.70 17.17 23.62
N THR A 157 -11.03 17.26 23.72
CA THR A 157 -11.80 17.60 24.91
C THR A 157 -12.95 16.61 25.13
N ALA A 158 -13.34 16.40 26.39
CA ALA A 158 -14.43 15.52 26.79
C ALA A 158 -15.83 16.13 26.56
N THR A 159 -16.08 16.63 25.34
CA THR A 159 -17.25 17.45 25.00
C THR A 159 -17.87 17.01 23.67
N GLY A 160 -19.20 16.92 23.61
CA GLY A 160 -19.92 16.48 22.42
C GLY A 160 -20.21 14.97 22.42
N PRO A 161 -20.44 14.34 21.26
CA PRO A 161 -20.79 12.93 21.17
C PRO A 161 -19.61 12.02 21.53
N THR A 162 -19.89 10.95 22.28
CA THR A 162 -18.93 9.90 22.60
C THR A 162 -18.87 8.85 21.50
N SER A 163 -17.67 8.46 21.09
CA SER A 163 -17.42 7.28 20.25
C SER A 163 -17.65 5.96 21.02
N TYR A 164 -17.47 5.96 22.34
CA TYR A 164 -17.88 4.89 23.25
C TYR A 164 -18.34 5.46 24.60
N ASN A 165 -19.36 4.85 25.20
CA ASN A 165 -19.87 5.18 26.53
C ASN A 165 -20.48 3.93 27.18
N GLY A 166 -19.82 3.38 28.20
CA GLY A 166 -20.24 2.15 28.87
C GLY A 166 -19.26 1.73 29.95
N THR A 167 -19.37 0.50 30.47
CA THR A 167 -18.44 -0.02 31.50
C THR A 167 -17.24 -0.73 30.86
N LEU A 168 -16.14 -0.92 31.59
CA LEU A 168 -14.97 -1.64 31.05
C LEU A 168 -15.31 -3.10 30.68
N THR A 169 -16.16 -3.76 31.48
CA THR A 169 -16.68 -5.11 31.14
C THR A 169 -17.56 -5.11 29.88
N ALA A 170 -18.28 -4.02 29.60
CA ALA A 170 -19.11 -3.91 28.39
C ALA A 170 -18.29 -3.56 27.13
N PHE A 171 -17.07 -3.04 27.27
CA PHE A 171 -16.22 -2.70 26.13
C PHE A 171 -15.50 -3.97 25.64
N THR A 172 -16.17 -4.73 24.78
CA THR A 172 -15.69 -6.01 24.22
C THR A 172 -15.62 -6.02 22.69
N THR A 173 -16.39 -5.15 22.03
CA THR A 173 -16.38 -5.00 20.57
C THR A 173 -15.32 -3.99 20.12
N PRO A 174 -14.55 -4.26 19.05
CA PRO A 174 -13.69 -3.25 18.44
C PRO A 174 -14.49 -2.03 17.99
N LEU A 175 -14.01 -0.84 18.34
CA LEU A 175 -14.57 0.43 17.92
C LEU A 175 -13.96 0.83 16.57
N SER A 176 -14.79 0.93 15.53
CA SER A 176 -14.40 1.47 14.22
C SER A 176 -14.24 2.99 14.26
N LEU A 177 -13.21 3.50 13.59
CA LEU A 177 -12.79 4.90 13.64
C LEU A 177 -12.53 5.45 12.23
N THR A 178 -12.62 6.78 12.08
CA THR A 178 -12.29 7.48 10.83
C THR A 178 -10.82 7.26 10.46
N ALA A 179 -10.57 6.65 9.30
CA ALA A 179 -9.21 6.42 8.81
C ALA A 179 -8.43 7.73 8.67
N LEU A 180 -7.16 7.72 9.09
CA LEU A 180 -6.28 8.89 9.04
C LEU A 180 -5.46 8.87 7.73
N ALA A 181 -5.62 9.90 6.90
CA ALA A 181 -4.76 10.11 5.73
C ALA A 181 -3.28 10.32 6.13
N PRO A 182 -2.31 10.16 5.21
CA PRO A 182 -0.90 10.50 5.48
C PRO A 182 -0.72 11.88 6.10
N ALA A 183 0.11 11.97 7.13
CA ALA A 183 0.33 13.13 8.00
C ALA A 183 -0.90 13.66 8.78
N ALA A 184 -2.10 13.07 8.63
CA ALA A 184 -3.25 13.44 9.43
C ALA A 184 -3.12 12.96 10.87
N SER A 185 -3.70 13.75 11.80
CA SER A 185 -3.69 13.50 13.24
C SER A 185 -5.08 13.69 13.83
N GLN A 186 -5.47 12.86 14.79
CA GLN A 186 -6.74 12.91 15.51
C GLN A 186 -6.51 12.74 17.01
N ALA A 187 -7.09 13.63 17.80
CA ALA A 187 -7.08 13.52 19.26
C ALA A 187 -8.23 12.62 19.75
N TYR A 188 -7.96 11.83 20.79
CA TYR A 188 -8.92 11.00 21.49
C TYR A 188 -8.84 11.27 22.99
N THR A 189 -9.95 11.74 23.58
CA THR A 189 -10.08 11.94 25.02
C THR A 189 -10.80 10.76 25.66
N PHE A 190 -10.14 10.13 26.61
CA PHE A 190 -10.65 9.08 27.49
C PHE A 190 -11.06 9.71 28.81
N VAL A 191 -12.26 9.40 29.30
CA VAL A 191 -12.74 9.76 30.64
C VAL A 191 -13.12 8.47 31.37
N VAL A 192 -12.54 8.28 32.55
CA VAL A 192 -12.84 7.15 33.45
C VAL A 192 -13.49 7.70 34.71
N SER A 193 -14.56 7.06 35.18
CA SER A 193 -15.30 7.50 36.37
C SER A 193 -15.85 6.35 37.21
N LEU A 194 -15.89 6.55 38.54
CA LEU A 194 -16.50 5.63 39.49
C LEU A 194 -17.87 6.14 39.98
N PRO A 195 -18.87 5.26 40.20
CA PRO A 195 -20.09 5.60 40.91
C PRO A 195 -19.80 6.14 42.33
N ALA A 196 -20.64 7.07 42.81
CA ALA A 196 -20.51 7.64 44.16
C ALA A 196 -20.86 6.66 45.29
N GLY A 197 -21.65 5.63 45.00
CA GLY A 197 -22.14 4.64 45.99
C GLY A 197 -21.25 3.42 46.22
N LEU A 198 -19.99 3.41 45.75
CA LEU A 198 -19.10 2.27 45.95
C LEU A 198 -18.61 2.20 47.42
N GLY A 199 -18.89 1.08 48.09
CA GLY A 199 -18.47 0.82 49.47
C GLY A 199 -17.03 0.33 49.61
N ASN A 200 -16.60 0.11 50.85
CA ASN A 200 -15.20 -0.21 51.20
C ASN A 200 -14.64 -1.47 50.53
N SER A 201 -15.49 -2.41 50.07
CA SER A 201 -15.08 -3.60 49.31
C SER A 201 -14.40 -3.30 47.96
N TYR A 202 -14.54 -2.07 47.45
CA TYR A 202 -13.84 -1.60 46.24
C TYR A 202 -12.53 -0.86 46.55
N MET A 203 -12.18 -0.66 47.82
CA MET A 203 -10.99 0.08 48.22
C MET A 203 -9.71 -0.68 47.85
N GLY A 204 -8.75 0.01 47.24
CA GLY A 204 -7.48 -0.58 46.77
C GLY A 204 -7.60 -1.48 45.53
N LEU A 205 -8.79 -1.59 44.92
CA LEU A 205 -8.94 -2.31 43.65
C LEU A 205 -8.41 -1.49 42.47
N THR A 206 -7.81 -2.18 41.51
CA THR A 206 -7.32 -1.65 40.25
C THR A 206 -7.96 -2.42 39.10
N ALA A 207 -8.53 -1.72 38.12
CA ALA A 207 -9.01 -2.31 36.87
C ALA A 207 -7.97 -2.13 35.76
N SER A 208 -7.78 -3.16 34.93
CA SER A 208 -6.83 -3.17 33.84
C SER A 208 -7.44 -3.81 32.59
N GLN A 209 -7.47 -3.05 31.50
CA GLN A 209 -7.91 -3.46 30.17
C GLN A 209 -6.87 -2.93 29.17
N GLN A 210 -6.25 -3.84 28.41
CA GLN A 210 -5.37 -3.43 27.31
C GLN A 210 -6.23 -2.87 26.16
N LEU A 211 -5.72 -1.83 25.51
CA LEU A 211 -6.33 -1.18 24.36
C LEU A 211 -5.33 -1.19 23.19
N THR A 212 -5.75 -1.75 22.06
CA THR A 212 -4.91 -1.90 20.86
C THR A 212 -5.49 -1.09 19.71
N TRP A 213 -4.75 -0.07 19.26
CA TRP A 213 -5.03 0.65 18.03
C TRP A 213 -4.53 -0.16 16.82
N THR A 214 -5.31 -0.25 15.75
CA THR A 214 -4.91 -0.99 14.53
C THR A 214 -5.22 -0.19 13.27
N PHE A 215 -4.22 -0.02 12.40
CA PHE A 215 -4.41 0.33 10.99
C PHE A 215 -4.33 -0.95 10.13
N SER A 216 -5.24 -1.10 9.18
CA SER A 216 -5.20 -2.16 8.16
C SER A 216 -5.24 -1.56 6.76
N SER A 217 -4.51 -2.17 5.83
CA SER A 217 -4.55 -1.89 4.39
C SER A 217 -5.72 -2.59 3.71
#